data_AF-A0A2J6HD12-F1
#
_entry.id   AF-A0A2J6HD12-F1
#
_cell.length_a   1.000
_cell.length_b   1.000
_cell.length_c   1.000
_cell.angle_alpha   90.00
_cell.angle_beta   90.00
_cell.angle_gamma   90.00
#
_symmetry.space_group_name_H-M   'P 1'
#
loop_
_entity.id
_entity.type
_entity.pdbx_description
1 polymer ?
#
loop_
_entity_poly.entity_id
_entity_poly.type
_entity_poly.pdbx_seq_one_letter_code
_entity_poly.pdbx_strand_id
1 'polypeptide(L)'
;MNTDQEKTYPKGHFVSKWMVLGMAMFSGIGVPLSVVADNFSFIGIGPAIGVGFGAGIGAMIEKKYEREGRIRPMNEQETKRKKWGVILGFVFLIAGVVALLLFLNR
;
A
#
# COMPACT_ATOMS: atom_id res chain seq x y z
N MET A 1 -15.31 -12.89 34.15
CA MET A 1 -15.76 -12.95 32.73
C MET A 1 -14.69 -12.26 31.90
N ASN A 2 -13.85 -13.01 31.18
CA ASN A 2 -12.80 -12.44 30.31
C ASN A 2 -13.46 -11.79 29.09
N THR A 3 -13.24 -10.50 28.92
CA THR A 3 -13.75 -9.66 27.82
C THR A 3 -12.86 -9.67 26.58
N ASP A 4 -12.14 -10.76 26.33
CA ASP A 4 -11.29 -10.90 25.15
C ASP A 4 -12.06 -11.71 24.09
N GLN A 5 -13.01 -11.05 23.45
CA GLN A 5 -13.44 -11.46 22.11
C GLN A 5 -12.17 -11.48 21.25
N GLU A 6 -11.65 -12.68 20.99
CA GLU A 6 -10.35 -12.88 20.35
C GLU A 6 -10.36 -12.18 18.98
N LYS A 7 -9.77 -10.96 18.91
CA LYS A 7 -9.86 -10.13 17.71
C LYS A 7 -9.17 -10.85 16.55
N THR A 8 -9.96 -11.23 15.55
CA THR A 8 -9.49 -11.83 14.30
C THR A 8 -9.36 -10.76 13.21
N TYR A 9 -8.35 -10.90 12.35
CA TYR A 9 -8.02 -9.96 11.28
C TYR A 9 -8.14 -10.65 9.92
N PRO A 10 -8.65 -9.97 8.88
CA PRO A 10 -8.69 -10.54 7.53
C PRO A 10 -7.28 -10.68 6.96
N LYS A 11 -7.07 -11.69 6.13
CA LYS A 11 -5.79 -11.91 5.43
C LYS A 11 -5.33 -10.65 4.67
N GLY A 12 -4.03 -10.36 4.76
CA GLY A 12 -3.36 -9.20 4.17
C GLY A 12 -3.58 -7.88 4.93
N HIS A 13 -4.22 -7.90 6.10
CA HIS A 13 -4.50 -6.68 6.88
C HIS A 13 -3.22 -5.99 7.36
N PHE A 14 -2.25 -6.75 7.88
CA PHE A 14 -1.01 -6.18 8.39
C PHE A 14 -0.05 -5.85 7.25
N VAL A 15 0.05 -6.73 6.25
CA VAL A 15 0.82 -6.47 5.03
C VAL A 15 0.41 -5.15 4.38
N SER A 16 -0.89 -4.92 4.17
CA SER A 16 -1.37 -3.70 3.51
C SER A 16 -1.06 -2.44 4.33
N LYS A 17 -1.22 -2.48 5.66
CA LYS A 17 -0.93 -1.31 6.52
C LYS A 17 0.55 -0.96 6.53
N TRP A 18 1.41 -1.96 6.73
CA TRP A 18 2.85 -1.75 6.78
C TRP A 18 3.41 -1.35 5.42
N MET A 19 2.84 -1.86 4.33
CA MET A 19 3.16 -1.42 2.98
C MET A 19 2.84 0.07 2.76
N VAL A 20 1.65 0.54 3.15
CA VAL A 20 1.28 1.97 3.03
C VAL A 20 2.18 2.85 3.90
N LEU A 21 2.47 2.40 5.13
CA LEU A 21 3.37 3.12 6.03
C LEU A 21 4.80 3.20 5.46
N GLY A 22 5.33 2.08 4.97
CA GLY A 22 6.62 2.03 4.30
C GLY A 22 6.66 2.95 3.09
N MET A 23 5.66 2.87 2.21
CA MET A 23 5.56 3.75 1.06
C MET A 23 5.58 5.22 1.49
N ALA A 24 4.79 5.62 2.49
CA ALA A 24 4.76 7.01 2.97
C ALA A 24 6.11 7.48 3.53
N MET A 25 6.78 6.65 4.34
CA MET A 25 8.08 7.01 4.94
C MET A 25 9.18 7.16 3.89
N PHE A 26 9.28 6.22 2.94
CA PHE A 26 10.37 6.20 1.97
C PHE A 26 10.10 7.09 0.74
N SER A 27 8.85 7.41 0.42
CA SER A 27 8.53 8.33 -0.68
C SER A 27 9.11 9.72 -0.48
N GLY A 28 9.26 10.17 0.78
CA GLY A 28 9.87 11.46 1.10
C GLY A 28 11.35 11.57 0.69
N ILE A 29 12.04 10.45 0.47
CA ILE A 29 13.46 10.42 0.07
C ILE A 29 13.62 10.50 -1.46
N GLY A 30 12.65 9.98 -2.22
CA GLY A 30 12.72 9.93 -3.68
C GLY A 30 12.72 11.31 -4.33
N VAL A 31 11.98 12.27 -3.77
CA VAL A 31 11.86 13.63 -4.30
C VAL A 31 13.18 14.40 -4.19
N PRO A 32 13.82 14.54 -3.01
CA PRO A 32 15.14 15.17 -2.90
C PRO A 32 16.19 14.49 -3.78
N LEU A 33 16.19 13.15 -3.84
CA LEU A 33 17.13 12.40 -4.66
C LEU A 33 16.97 12.72 -6.15
N SER A 34 15.73 12.85 -6.63
CA SER A 34 15.45 13.23 -8.02
C SER A 34 15.94 14.63 -8.38
N VAL A 35 15.87 15.57 -7.44
CA VAL A 35 16.34 16.95 -7.64
C VAL A 35 17.87 17.00 -7.67
N VAL A 36 18.54 16.30 -6.73
CA VAL A 36 20.01 16.28 -6.66
C VAL A 36 20.62 15.56 -7.87
N ALA A 37 20.00 14.49 -8.34
CA ALA A 37 20.50 13.70 -9.46
C ALA A 37 20.01 14.20 -10.84
N ASP A 38 19.26 15.31 -10.88
CA ASP A 38 18.62 15.88 -12.08
C ASP A 38 17.89 14.82 -12.93
N ASN A 39 17.24 13.87 -12.25
CA ASN A 39 16.58 12.75 -12.90
C ASN A 39 15.32 12.35 -12.13
N PHE A 40 14.19 12.76 -12.71
CA PHE A 40 12.85 12.49 -12.20
C PHE A 40 12.51 11.00 -12.08
N SER A 41 13.26 10.10 -12.74
CA SER A 41 13.11 8.65 -12.59
C SER A 41 13.34 8.19 -11.15
N PHE A 42 14.13 8.93 -10.37
CA PHE A 42 14.44 8.59 -8.98
C PHE A 42 13.28 8.81 -8.00
N ILE A 43 12.22 9.55 -8.40
CA ILE A 43 11.01 9.71 -7.58
C ILE A 43 10.38 8.35 -7.26
N GLY A 44 10.43 7.41 -8.21
CA GLY A 44 9.83 6.07 -8.06
C GLY A 44 10.57 5.14 -7.10
N ILE A 45 11.83 5.43 -6.76
CA ILE A 45 12.64 4.56 -5.89
C ILE A 45 12.10 4.54 -4.45
N GLY A 46 11.74 5.71 -3.92
CA GLY A 46 11.21 5.83 -2.55
C GLY A 46 9.97 4.95 -2.32
N PRO A 47 8.90 5.09 -3.11
CA PRO A 47 7.74 4.22 -3.03
C PRO A 47 8.07 2.73 -3.18
N ALA A 48 8.94 2.37 -4.14
CA ALA A 48 9.29 0.97 -4.40
C ALA A 48 10.01 0.32 -3.20
N ILE A 49 10.99 1.01 -2.61
CA ILE A 49 11.67 0.56 -1.39
C ILE A 49 10.67 0.45 -0.24
N GLY A 50 9.82 1.47 -0.07
CA GLY A 50 8.82 1.51 0.99
C GLY A 50 7.83 0.35 0.91
N VAL A 51 7.39 -0.02 -0.31
CA VAL A 51 6.53 -1.19 -0.53
C VAL A 51 7.24 -2.48 -0.14
N GLY A 52 8.48 -2.69 -0.60
CA GLY A 52 9.24 -3.91 -0.28
C GLY A 52 9.48 -4.07 1.22
N PHE A 53 9.93 -2.99 1.88
CA PHE A 53 10.17 -2.97 3.31
C PHE A 53 8.88 -3.20 4.12
N GLY A 54 7.81 -2.46 3.78
CA GLY A 54 6.53 -2.56 4.45
C GLY A 54 5.85 -3.91 4.26
N ALA A 55 5.94 -4.50 3.07
CA ALA A 55 5.44 -5.85 2.82
C ALA A 55 6.21 -6.90 3.63
N GLY A 56 7.53 -6.78 3.72
CA GLY A 56 8.37 -7.68 4.53
C GLY A 56 8.01 -7.67 6.01
N ILE A 57 7.96 -6.49 6.64
CA ILE A 57 7.57 -6.37 8.06
C ILE A 57 6.12 -6.80 8.27
N GLY A 58 5.22 -6.36 7.39
CA GLY A 58 3.81 -6.73 7.47
C GLY A 58 3.61 -8.25 7.38
N ALA A 59 4.37 -8.95 6.55
CA ALA A 59 4.32 -10.41 6.41
C ALA A 59 4.84 -11.12 7.67
N MET A 60 5.92 -10.62 8.29
CA MET A 60 6.42 -11.17 9.56
C MET A 60 5.39 -11.05 10.68
N ILE A 61 4.72 -9.90 10.78
CA ILE A 61 3.66 -9.66 11.75
C ILE A 61 2.46 -10.55 11.44
N GLU A 62 2.01 -10.61 10.19
CA GLU A 62 0.86 -11.43 9.80
C GLU A 62 1.10 -12.92 10.11
N LYS A 63 2.31 -13.43 9.86
CA LYS A 63 2.71 -14.81 10.22
C LYS A 63 2.66 -15.07 11.72
N LYS A 64 2.94 -14.07 12.55
CA LYS A 64 2.80 -14.18 14.02
C LYS A 64 1.33 -14.36 14.39
N TYR A 65 0.43 -13.51 13.89
CA TYR A 65 -1.00 -13.61 14.17
C TYR A 65 -1.66 -14.84 13.53
N GLU A 66 -1.11 -15.35 12.43
CA GLU A 66 -1.55 -16.59 11.79
C GLU A 66 -1.29 -17.80 12.69
N ARG A 67 -0.12 -17.85 13.34
CA ARG A 67 0.22 -18.87 14.34
C ARG A 67 -0.66 -18.81 15.59
N GLU A 68 -1.11 -17.61 15.95
CA GLU A 68 -2.05 -17.38 17.06
C GLU A 68 -3.50 -17.75 16.67
N GLY A 69 -3.78 -18.19 15.43
CA GLY A 69 -5.14 -18.49 14.98
C GLY A 69 -6.01 -17.25 14.74
N ARG A 70 -5.40 -16.06 14.69
CA ARG A 70 -6.10 -14.77 14.64
C ARG A 70 -6.25 -14.20 13.22
N ILE A 71 -5.84 -14.94 12.20
CA ILE A 71 -6.02 -14.56 10.79
C ILE A 71 -7.18 -15.35 10.21
N ARG A 72 -8.20 -14.63 9.71
CA ARG A 72 -9.34 -15.22 9.01
C ARG A 72 -9.22 -15.07 7.50
N PRO A 73 -9.74 -16.02 6.70
CA PRO A 73 -9.85 -15.83 5.27
C PRO A 73 -10.74 -14.62 4.97
N MET A 74 -10.40 -13.93 3.88
CA MET A 74 -11.15 -12.77 3.43
C MET A 74 -12.46 -13.24 2.80
N ASN A 75 -13.57 -12.56 3.08
CA ASN A 75 -14.85 -12.93 2.48
C ASN A 75 -14.94 -12.39 1.04
N GLU A 76 -15.89 -12.91 0.27
CA GLU A 76 -16.04 -12.54 -1.14
C GLU A 76 -16.40 -11.06 -1.32
N GLN A 77 -17.18 -10.48 -0.39
CA GLN A 77 -17.59 -9.08 -0.42
C GLN A 77 -16.41 -8.13 -0.18
N GLU A 78 -15.55 -8.44 0.80
CA GLU A 78 -14.31 -7.72 1.12
C GLU A 78 -13.35 -7.77 -0.07
N THR A 79 -13.25 -8.93 -0.72
CA THR A 79 -12.44 -9.11 -1.93
C THR A 79 -12.96 -8.25 -3.08
N LYS A 80 -14.28 -8.29 -3.33
CA LYS A 80 -14.94 -7.46 -4.35
C LYS A 80 -14.71 -5.97 -4.05
N ARG A 81 -14.91 -5.53 -2.81
CA ARG A 81 -14.70 -4.13 -2.39
C ARG A 81 -13.25 -3.68 -2.57
N LYS A 82 -12.27 -4.52 -2.20
CA LYS A 82 -10.84 -4.23 -2.44
C LYS A 82 -10.54 -4.13 -3.93
N LYS A 83 -11.02 -5.08 -4.74
CA LYS A 83 -10.84 -5.07 -6.20
C LYS A 83 -11.43 -3.82 -6.85
N TRP A 84 -12.69 -3.49 -6.52
CA TRP A 84 -13.34 -2.27 -7.03
C TRP A 84 -12.62 -1.00 -6.58
N GLY A 85 -12.15 -0.94 -5.33
CA GLY A 85 -11.35 0.18 -4.84
C GLY A 85 -10.05 0.37 -5.63
N VAL A 86 -9.34 -0.72 -5.94
CA VAL A 86 -8.12 -0.68 -6.76
C VAL A 86 -8.44 -0.22 -8.19
N ILE A 87 -9.48 -0.77 -8.82
CA ILE A 87 -9.90 -0.39 -10.17
C ILE A 87 -10.25 1.09 -10.22
N LEU A 88 -11.09 1.57 -9.30
CA LEU A 88 -11.46 3.00 -9.21
C LEU A 88 -10.23 3.87 -9.01
N GLY A 89 -9.29 3.48 -8.14
CA GLY A 89 -8.04 4.19 -7.94
C GLY A 89 -7.20 4.32 -9.21
N PHE A 90 -7.05 3.23 -9.97
CA PHE A 90 -6.34 3.25 -11.26
C PHE A 90 -7.04 4.12 -12.30
N VAL A 91 -8.37 4.05 -12.39
CA VAL A 91 -9.16 4.90 -13.30
C VAL A 91 -8.96 6.38 -12.98
N PHE A 92 -9.05 6.76 -11.70
CA PHE A 92 -8.80 8.14 -11.26
C PHE A 92 -7.37 8.59 -11.54
N LEU A 93 -6.38 7.72 -11.32
CA LEU A 93 -4.97 8.03 -11.59
C LEU A 93 -4.74 8.28 -13.09
N ILE A 94 -5.23 7.40 -13.96
CA ILE A 94 -5.11 7.55 -15.42
C ILE A 94 -5.81 8.83 -15.88
N ALA A 95 -7.04 9.08 -15.41
CA ALA A 95 -7.77 10.29 -15.76
C ALA A 95 -7.03 11.56 -15.33
N GLY A 96 -6.43 11.57 -14.13
CA GLY A 96 -5.62 12.68 -13.64
C GLY A 96 -4.36 12.93 -14.49
N VAL A 97 -3.65 11.86 -14.88
CA VAL A 97 -2.49 11.97 -15.77
C VAL A 97 -2.88 12.50 -17.14
N VAL A 98 -3.97 11.98 -17.74
CA VAL A 98 -4.48 12.48 -19.04
C VAL A 98 -4.86 13.95 -18.96
N ALA A 99 -5.57 14.37 -17.90
CA ALA A 99 -5.93 15.77 -17.69
C ALA A 99 -4.69 16.67 -17.56
N LEU A 100 -3.67 16.22 -16.82
CA LEU A 100 -2.41 16.95 -16.67
C LEU A 100 -1.65 17.07 -18.00
N LEU A 101 -1.60 16.01 -18.81
CA LEU A 101 -0.98 16.05 -20.13
C LEU A 101 -1.72 16.99 -21.09
N LEU A 102 -3.06 16.97 -21.09
CA LEU A 102 -3.87 17.90 -21.88
C LEU A 102 -3.67 19.36 -21.43
N PHE A 103 -3.51 19.60 -20.13
CA PHE A 103 -3.22 20.92 -19.58
C PHE A 103 -1.82 21.42 -19.98
N LEU A 104 -0.80 20.56 -19.95
CA LEU A 104 0.57 20.89 -20.37
C LEU A 104 0.72 21.10 -21.88
N ASN A 105 -0.15 20.48 -22.68
CA ASN A 105 -0.16 20.58 -24.14
C ASN A 105 -0.98 21.78 -24.66
N ARG A 106 -1.44 22.67 -23.78
CA ARG A 106 -2.21 23.86 -24.14
C ARG A 106 -1.37 25.12 -23.95
#